data_AF-A0A1C3E5W8-F1
#
_entry.id   AF-A0A1C3E5W8-F1
#
_cell.length_a   1.000
_cell.length_b   1.000
_cell.length_c   1.000
_cell.angle_alpha   90.00
_cell.angle_beta   90.00
_cell.angle_gamma   90.00
#
_symmetry.space_group_name_H-M   'P 1'
#
loop_
_entity.id
_entity.type
_entity.pdbx_description
1 polymer ?
#
loop_
_entity_poly.entity_id
_entity_poly.type
_entity_poly.pdbx_seq_one_letter_code
_entity_poly.pdbx_strand_id
1 'polypeptide(L)'
;MAKIISTHSFRGGTGKSNTTANLATLIAKAGYRVGVIDTDIQSPGIHVVFQFDQKKAKYSLNDYLWGRCAIRDAAYDITEQCIGNVVPGAHRPRLFIIPSSLNSGEIARILREGYDVAKLNDGLQELISTLDLDYLLIDTHPGVNEETLLSIAISDVLVLILRPDNQDFQGTAVTVELARRLDIPELLVVVNKVPEGVDENLIIEQVENGYQAEVAVMLPLNNEMSRLGSCGLFTNQYPGHPFTQGLKSLAERIIKSQK
;
A
#
# COMPACT_ATOMS: atom_id res chain seq x y z
N MET A 1 5.24 -7.29 -17.83
CA MET A 1 4.66 -5.99 -17.47
C MET A 1 4.59 -5.97 -15.95
N ALA A 2 4.98 -4.86 -15.30
CA ALA A 2 4.91 -4.78 -13.84
C ALA A 2 3.45 -4.79 -13.38
N LYS A 3 3.18 -5.29 -12.17
CA LYS A 3 1.84 -5.22 -11.57
C LYS A 3 1.71 -4.00 -10.65
N ILE A 4 0.64 -3.22 -10.82
CA ILE A 4 0.26 -2.14 -9.92
C ILE A 4 -0.71 -2.68 -8.87
N ILE A 5 -0.37 -2.50 -7.60
CA ILE A 5 -1.16 -2.96 -6.46
C ILE A 5 -1.54 -1.74 -5.61
N SER A 6 -2.81 -1.35 -5.59
CA SER A 6 -3.25 -0.31 -4.66
C SER A 6 -3.75 -0.91 -3.36
N THR A 7 -3.29 -0.37 -2.23
CA THR A 7 -3.88 -0.63 -0.93
C THR A 7 -4.83 0.51 -0.58
N HIS A 8 -6.10 0.20 -0.37
CA HIS A 8 -7.12 1.20 -0.12
C HIS A 8 -8.06 0.83 1.03
N SER A 9 -8.77 1.82 1.58
CA SER A 9 -9.80 1.66 2.61
C SER A 9 -10.66 2.92 2.67
N PHE A 10 -11.96 2.76 2.88
CA PHE A 10 -12.85 3.91 2.97
C PHE A 10 -12.59 4.79 4.21
N ARG A 11 -12.14 4.20 5.33
CA ARG A 11 -11.84 4.91 6.58
C ARG A 11 -10.35 4.98 6.86
N GLY A 12 -9.94 6.00 7.62
CA GLY A 12 -8.59 6.08 8.19
C GLY A 12 -8.40 5.09 9.35
N GLY A 13 -7.14 4.75 9.67
CA GLY A 13 -6.81 3.90 10.82
C GLY A 13 -7.13 2.40 10.67
N THR A 14 -7.46 1.94 9.46
CA THR A 14 -7.72 0.52 9.11
C THR A 14 -6.45 -0.31 9.01
N GLY A 15 -5.28 0.32 8.80
CA GLY A 15 -3.98 -0.35 8.72
C GLY A 15 -3.33 -0.36 7.33
N LYS A 16 -3.85 0.41 6.35
CA LYS A 16 -3.30 0.54 4.98
C LYS A 16 -1.78 0.59 4.90
N SER A 17 -1.15 1.64 5.41
CA SER A 17 0.31 1.83 5.30
C SER A 17 1.11 0.67 5.93
N ASN A 18 0.61 0.08 7.02
CA ASN A 18 1.23 -1.09 7.63
C ASN A 18 1.12 -2.31 6.71
N THR A 19 -0.06 -2.57 6.15
CA THR A 19 -0.27 -3.65 5.17
C THR A 19 0.58 -3.42 3.93
N THR A 20 0.56 -2.22 3.33
CA THR A 20 1.34 -1.86 2.14
C THR A 20 2.83 -2.09 2.36
N ALA A 21 3.40 -1.56 3.45
CA ALA A 21 4.83 -1.68 3.72
C ALA A 21 5.29 -3.13 3.95
N ASN A 22 4.51 -3.88 4.73
CA ASN A 22 4.81 -5.28 5.02
C ASN A 22 4.61 -6.18 3.79
N LEU A 23 3.55 -5.95 3.01
CA LEU A 23 3.29 -6.68 1.77
C LEU A 23 4.40 -6.45 0.74
N ALA A 24 4.80 -5.19 0.53
CA ALA A 24 5.93 -4.85 -0.34
C ALA A 24 7.22 -5.54 0.09
N THR A 25 7.50 -5.54 1.39
CA THR A 25 8.68 -6.20 1.97
C THR A 25 8.65 -7.71 1.72
N LEU A 26 7.49 -8.36 1.90
CA LEU A 26 7.35 -9.79 1.66
C LEU A 26 7.53 -10.14 0.17
N ILE A 27 6.99 -9.34 -0.73
CA ILE A 27 7.17 -9.51 -2.18
C ILE A 27 8.65 -9.30 -2.56
N ALA A 28 9.31 -8.27 -2.03
CA ALA A 28 10.74 -8.07 -2.26
C ALA A 28 11.59 -9.24 -1.71
N LYS A 29 11.26 -9.76 -0.52
CA LYS A 29 11.90 -10.95 0.06
C LYS A 29 11.70 -12.22 -0.78
N ALA A 30 10.64 -12.28 -1.60
CA ALA A 30 10.42 -13.36 -2.56
C ALA A 30 11.28 -13.23 -3.85
N GLY A 31 12.16 -12.23 -3.95
CA GLY A 31 13.13 -12.09 -5.04
C GLY A 31 12.78 -11.02 -6.08
N TYR A 32 11.73 -10.23 -5.87
CA TYR A 32 11.24 -9.26 -6.84
C TYR A 32 11.82 -7.84 -6.64
N ARG A 33 11.67 -7.01 -7.67
CA ARG A 33 11.91 -5.56 -7.61
C ARG A 33 10.59 -4.85 -7.34
N VAL A 34 10.52 -4.15 -6.22
CA VAL A 34 9.28 -3.58 -5.69
C VAL A 34 9.46 -2.08 -5.47
N GLY A 35 8.55 -1.27 -5.99
CA GLY A 35 8.40 0.14 -5.61
C GLY A 35 7.22 0.32 -4.67
N VAL A 36 7.32 1.25 -3.74
CA VAL A 36 6.21 1.68 -2.88
C VAL A 36 6.09 3.19 -2.94
N ILE A 37 4.93 3.68 -3.35
CA ILE A 37 4.64 5.11 -3.44
C ILE A 37 3.58 5.51 -2.43
N ASP A 38 3.86 6.59 -1.69
CA ASP A 38 2.93 7.18 -0.72
C ASP A 38 2.06 8.22 -1.43
N THR A 39 0.84 7.85 -1.84
CA THR A 39 -0.13 8.79 -2.43
C THR A 39 -1.11 9.34 -1.40
N ASP A 40 -0.93 9.04 -0.10
CA ASP A 40 -1.56 9.76 1.00
C ASP A 40 -0.83 11.09 1.24
N ILE A 41 -0.83 11.95 0.23
CA ILE A 41 -0.03 13.19 0.24
C ILE A 41 -0.56 14.20 1.28
N GLN A 42 -1.81 14.04 1.69
CA GLN A 42 -2.44 14.88 2.71
C GLN A 42 -2.07 14.44 4.14
N SER A 43 -1.72 13.16 4.33
CA SER A 43 -1.34 12.60 5.63
C SER A 43 -0.24 11.52 5.47
N PRO A 44 0.95 11.87 4.95
CA PRO A 44 1.96 10.89 4.59
C PRO A 44 2.50 10.20 5.83
N GLY A 45 2.70 8.88 5.74
CA GLY A 45 2.96 8.06 6.93
C GLY A 45 3.79 6.80 6.69
N ILE A 46 3.85 6.28 5.46
CA ILE A 46 4.48 4.97 5.23
C ILE A 46 6.00 4.98 5.45
N HIS A 47 6.64 6.14 5.27
CA HIS A 47 8.06 6.35 5.57
C HIS A 47 8.41 6.04 7.03
N VAL A 48 7.49 6.23 7.97
CA VAL A 48 7.69 5.90 9.40
C VAL A 48 7.82 4.38 9.56
N VAL A 49 6.93 3.62 8.91
CA VAL A 49 6.92 2.14 8.94
C VAL A 49 8.22 1.58 8.35
N PHE A 50 8.72 2.20 7.29
CA PHE A 50 10.01 1.86 6.69
C PHE A 50 11.23 2.40 7.45
N GLN A 51 11.04 3.20 8.50
CA GLN A 51 12.11 3.90 9.21
C GLN A 51 12.98 4.75 8.27
N PHE A 52 12.37 5.30 7.22
CA PHE A 52 13.04 6.14 6.25
C PHE A 52 13.14 7.57 6.76
N ASP A 53 14.38 8.06 6.93
CA ASP A 53 14.66 9.42 7.39
C ASP A 53 14.45 10.44 6.26
N GLN A 54 13.26 11.04 6.21
CA GLN A 54 12.93 12.06 5.22
C GLN A 54 13.85 13.28 5.25
N LYS A 55 14.57 13.57 6.34
CA LYS A 55 15.51 14.70 6.36
C LYS A 55 16.69 14.53 5.42
N LYS A 56 16.96 13.29 5.00
CA LYS A 56 17.99 12.94 4.03
C LYS A 56 17.45 12.88 2.60
N ALA A 57 16.12 12.91 2.42
CA ALA A 57 15.49 12.95 1.12
C ALA A 57 15.64 14.35 0.53
N LYS A 58 16.17 14.43 -0.70
CA LYS A 58 16.29 15.69 -1.44
C LYS A 58 14.97 16.07 -2.11
N TYR A 59 14.27 15.07 -2.63
CA TYR A 59 12.99 15.21 -3.33
C TYR A 59 11.97 14.19 -2.81
N SER A 60 10.71 14.53 -2.99
CA SER A 60 9.54 13.72 -2.65
C SER A 60 8.56 13.64 -3.83
N LEU A 61 7.53 12.81 -3.76
CA LEU A 61 6.49 12.71 -4.79
C LEU A 61 5.91 14.09 -5.14
N ASN A 62 5.58 14.83 -4.10
CA ASN A 62 5.29 16.24 -4.07
C ASN A 62 6.16 17.04 -5.07
N ASP A 63 7.50 17.03 -4.93
CA ASP A 63 8.41 17.79 -5.81
C ASP A 63 8.27 17.43 -7.29
N TYR A 64 8.08 16.14 -7.59
CA TYR A 64 7.78 15.70 -8.95
C TYR A 64 6.46 16.27 -9.44
N LEU A 65 5.38 16.21 -8.65
CA LEU A 65 4.07 16.75 -9.02
C LEU A 65 4.13 18.24 -9.36
N TRP A 66 4.96 19.03 -8.68
CA TRP A 66 5.19 20.45 -9.05
C TRP A 66 6.28 20.69 -10.11
N GLY A 67 6.88 19.63 -10.65
CA GLY A 67 7.85 19.73 -11.75
C GLY A 67 9.22 20.22 -11.31
N ARG A 68 9.59 20.01 -10.04
CA ARG A 68 10.89 20.39 -9.48
C ARG A 68 11.96 19.33 -9.69
N CYS A 69 11.57 18.08 -9.97
CA CYS A 69 12.49 16.97 -10.23
C CYS A 69 11.86 15.94 -11.19
N ALA A 70 12.67 15.00 -11.70
CA ALA A 70 12.16 13.78 -12.31
C ALA A 70 11.66 12.81 -11.22
N ILE A 71 10.71 11.93 -11.53
CA ILE A 71 10.13 11.04 -10.50
C ILE A 71 11.18 10.08 -9.93
N ARG A 72 12.15 9.64 -10.75
CA ARG A 72 13.28 8.80 -10.31
C ARG A 72 14.14 9.46 -9.24
N ASP A 73 14.22 10.80 -9.22
CA ASP A 73 15.04 11.54 -8.24
C ASP A 73 14.37 11.55 -6.85
N ALA A 74 13.09 11.18 -6.79
CA ALA A 74 12.31 11.00 -5.56
C ALA A 74 12.23 9.52 -5.14
N ALA A 75 12.89 8.59 -5.85
CA ALA A 75 12.93 7.18 -5.49
C ALA A 75 14.19 6.85 -4.69
N TYR A 76 14.01 6.17 -3.55
CA TYR A 76 15.10 5.81 -2.64
C TYR A 76 15.14 4.30 -2.43
N ASP A 77 16.33 3.72 -2.59
CA ASP A 77 16.57 2.30 -2.31
C ASP A 77 16.59 2.06 -0.78
N ILE A 78 15.66 1.24 -0.31
CA ILE A 78 15.51 0.84 1.10
C ILE A 78 15.72 -0.67 1.27
N THR A 79 16.38 -1.32 0.31
CA THR A 79 16.57 -2.77 0.28
C THR A 79 17.28 -3.28 1.52
N GLU A 80 18.46 -2.76 1.84
CA GLU A 80 19.28 -3.31 2.94
C GLU A 80 18.59 -3.22 4.30
N GLN A 81 17.93 -2.09 4.58
CA GLN A 81 17.22 -1.87 5.85
C GLN A 81 15.94 -2.72 5.99
N CYS A 82 15.31 -3.13 4.87
CA CYS A 82 14.01 -3.82 4.89
C CYS A 82 14.11 -5.32 4.67
N ILE A 83 15.02 -5.79 3.80
CA ILE A 83 15.15 -7.20 3.45
C ILE A 83 16.50 -7.81 3.82
N GLY A 84 17.44 -7.00 4.33
CA GLY A 84 18.78 -7.43 4.72
C GLY A 84 19.78 -7.33 3.57
N ASN A 85 20.98 -7.87 3.79
CA ASN A 85 22.08 -7.79 2.84
C ASN A 85 21.73 -8.53 1.54
N VAL A 86 21.74 -7.79 0.43
CA VAL A 86 21.70 -8.35 -0.92
C VAL A 86 23.11 -8.42 -1.49
N VAL A 87 23.33 -9.31 -2.44
CA VAL A 87 24.62 -9.40 -3.13
C VAL A 87 24.93 -8.04 -3.78
N PRO A 88 26.11 -7.43 -3.53
CA PRO A 88 26.46 -6.15 -4.12
C PRO A 88 26.33 -6.17 -5.64
N GLY A 89 25.63 -5.18 -6.20
CA GLY A 89 25.36 -5.09 -7.65
C GLY A 89 24.34 -6.10 -8.19
N ALA A 90 23.77 -6.99 -7.38
CA ALA A 90 22.72 -7.88 -7.85
C ALA A 90 21.51 -7.08 -8.31
N HIS A 91 20.93 -7.45 -9.45
CA HIS A 91 19.76 -6.73 -9.97
C HIS A 91 18.49 -6.98 -9.15
N ARG A 92 18.38 -8.11 -8.47
CA ARG A 92 17.22 -8.47 -7.63
C ARG A 92 17.71 -9.21 -6.37
N PRO A 93 16.97 -9.16 -5.26
CA PRO A 93 15.76 -8.37 -5.00
C PRO A 93 16.05 -6.86 -4.81
N ARG A 94 15.01 -6.02 -4.94
CA ARG A 94 15.06 -4.59 -4.60
C ARG A 94 13.76 -4.10 -4.00
N LEU A 95 13.87 -3.15 -3.08
CA LEU A 95 12.73 -2.40 -2.54
C LEU A 95 13.04 -0.90 -2.57
N PHE A 96 12.17 -0.14 -3.23
CA PHE A 96 12.27 1.31 -3.33
C PHE A 96 11.07 1.98 -2.65
N ILE A 97 11.30 3.15 -2.06
CA ILE A 97 10.26 4.03 -1.54
C ILE A 97 10.25 5.36 -2.30
N ILE A 98 9.05 5.85 -2.61
CA ILE A 98 8.77 7.16 -3.14
C ILE A 98 7.90 7.89 -2.10
N PRO A 99 8.52 8.66 -1.19
CA PRO A 99 7.82 9.26 -0.06
C PRO A 99 7.07 10.54 -0.46
N SER A 100 6.00 10.82 0.27
CA SER A 100 5.33 12.12 0.26
C SER A 100 5.86 13.04 1.37
N SER A 101 5.82 14.35 1.12
CA SER A 101 6.45 15.40 1.92
C SER A 101 5.75 15.65 3.24
N LEU A 102 6.51 15.66 4.33
CA LEU A 102 6.05 16.11 5.66
C LEU A 102 6.01 17.64 5.83
N ASN A 103 6.40 18.40 4.81
CA ASN A 103 6.40 19.87 4.90
C ASN A 103 4.96 20.39 4.93
N SER A 104 4.57 21.07 6.01
CA SER A 104 3.21 21.59 6.18
C SER A 104 2.80 22.59 5.09
N GLY A 105 3.74 23.34 4.53
CA GLY A 105 3.50 24.24 3.41
C GLY A 105 3.17 23.49 2.13
N GLU A 106 3.84 22.37 1.88
CA GLU A 106 3.57 21.49 0.73
C GLU A 106 2.22 20.77 0.86
N ILE A 107 1.89 20.28 2.07
CA ILE A 107 0.59 19.69 2.37
C ILE A 107 -0.53 20.73 2.19
N ALA A 108 -0.37 21.92 2.77
CA ALA A 108 -1.33 23.01 2.65
C ALA A 108 -1.48 23.51 1.20
N ARG A 109 -0.44 23.38 0.38
CA ARG A 109 -0.51 23.67 -1.04
C ARG A 109 -1.41 22.66 -1.77
N ILE A 110 -1.22 21.37 -1.54
CA ILE A 110 -2.07 20.32 -2.13
C ILE A 110 -3.53 20.50 -1.75
N LEU A 111 -3.81 20.76 -0.48
CA LEU A 111 -5.18 20.94 -0.02
C LEU A 111 -5.88 22.16 -0.66
N ARG A 112 -5.12 23.17 -1.10
CA ARG A 112 -5.68 24.39 -1.71
C ARG A 112 -5.68 24.36 -3.23
N GLU A 113 -4.62 23.84 -3.83
CA GLU A 113 -4.37 23.92 -5.28
C GLU A 113 -4.61 22.58 -5.98
N GLY A 114 -4.72 21.47 -5.25
CA GLY A 114 -4.71 20.13 -5.80
C GLY A 114 -3.36 19.78 -6.43
N TYR A 115 -3.35 18.72 -7.24
CA TYR A 115 -2.24 18.37 -8.12
C TYR A 115 -2.75 17.69 -9.38
N ASP A 116 -1.90 17.62 -10.40
CA ASP A 116 -2.24 16.99 -11.67
C ASP A 116 -2.21 15.46 -11.56
N VAL A 117 -3.39 14.84 -11.62
CA VAL A 117 -3.58 13.39 -11.55
C VAL A 117 -3.03 12.69 -12.80
N ALA A 118 -3.08 13.32 -13.97
CA ALA A 118 -2.47 12.77 -15.19
C ALA A 118 -0.94 12.69 -15.03
N LYS A 119 -0.35 13.74 -14.45
CA LYS A 119 1.08 13.73 -14.12
C LYS A 119 1.44 12.68 -13.08
N LEU A 120 0.59 12.44 -12.07
CA LEU A 120 0.80 11.32 -11.15
C LEU A 120 0.88 10.00 -11.92
N ASN A 121 -0.08 9.74 -12.83
CA ASN A 121 -0.09 8.53 -13.65
C ASN A 121 1.18 8.39 -14.50
N ASP A 122 1.63 9.45 -15.16
CA ASP A 122 2.87 9.46 -15.94
C ASP A 122 4.07 9.08 -15.06
N GLY A 123 4.12 9.62 -13.82
CA GLY A 123 5.16 9.30 -12.85
C GLY A 123 5.17 7.83 -12.42
N LEU A 124 3.99 7.22 -12.26
CA LEU A 124 3.89 5.79 -11.93
C LEU A 124 4.45 4.90 -13.05
N GLN A 125 4.12 5.21 -14.31
CA GLN A 125 4.61 4.48 -15.48
C GLN A 125 6.13 4.69 -15.69
N GLU A 126 6.61 5.92 -15.47
CA GLU A 126 8.04 6.23 -15.51
C GLU A 126 8.79 5.51 -14.38
N LEU A 127 8.26 5.41 -13.15
CA LEU A 127 8.87 4.62 -12.07
C LEU A 127 9.00 3.14 -12.43
N ILE A 128 7.93 2.55 -12.96
CA ILE A 128 7.93 1.13 -13.38
C ILE A 128 9.05 0.86 -14.38
N SER A 129 9.18 1.70 -15.40
CA SER A 129 10.18 1.52 -16.46
C SER A 129 11.60 1.85 -16.00
N THR A 130 11.80 3.00 -15.33
CA THR A 130 13.14 3.46 -14.93
C THR A 130 13.76 2.63 -13.81
N LEU A 131 12.94 2.09 -12.90
CA LEU A 131 13.38 1.22 -11.82
C LEU A 131 13.22 -0.27 -12.17
N ASP A 132 12.86 -0.63 -13.41
CA ASP A 132 12.63 -2.02 -13.85
C ASP A 132 11.83 -2.83 -12.80
N LEU A 133 10.68 -2.30 -12.39
CA LEU A 133 9.89 -2.89 -11.31
C LEU A 133 9.15 -4.14 -11.79
N ASP A 134 9.05 -5.14 -10.93
CA ASP A 134 8.10 -6.23 -11.08
C ASP A 134 6.74 -5.84 -10.48
N TYR A 135 6.75 -5.05 -9.40
CA TYR A 135 5.57 -4.58 -8.68
C TYR A 135 5.70 -3.12 -8.25
N LEU A 136 4.61 -2.37 -8.34
CA LEU A 136 4.47 -1.04 -7.75
C LEU A 136 3.28 -1.04 -6.79
N LEU A 137 3.53 -0.83 -5.50
CA LEU A 137 2.49 -0.69 -4.50
C LEU A 137 2.15 0.77 -4.26
N ILE A 138 0.86 1.10 -4.23
CA ILE A 138 0.33 2.44 -3.98
C ILE A 138 -0.35 2.46 -2.61
N ASP A 139 0.18 3.26 -1.69
CA ASP A 139 -0.46 3.54 -0.39
C ASP A 139 -1.37 4.77 -0.53
N THR A 140 -2.68 4.55 -0.54
CA THR A 140 -3.66 5.60 -0.86
C THR A 140 -4.19 6.35 0.36
N HIS A 141 -4.69 7.56 0.15
CA HIS A 141 -5.51 8.27 1.15
C HIS A 141 -6.84 7.54 1.39
N PRO A 142 -7.40 7.49 2.62
CA PRO A 142 -8.73 6.90 2.84
C PRO A 142 -9.86 7.68 2.17
N GLY A 143 -10.97 6.99 1.91
CA GLY A 143 -12.18 7.59 1.35
C GLY A 143 -12.16 7.62 -0.16
N VAL A 144 -12.94 8.50 -0.79
CA VAL A 144 -13.04 8.57 -2.26
C VAL A 144 -12.78 9.99 -2.71
N ASN A 145 -11.77 10.15 -3.56
CA ASN A 145 -11.37 11.37 -4.24
C ASN A 145 -10.81 11.02 -5.64
N GLU A 146 -10.50 12.03 -6.46
CA GLU A 146 -10.02 11.81 -7.83
C GLU A 146 -8.77 10.92 -7.88
N GLU A 147 -7.91 11.01 -6.87
CA GLU A 147 -6.61 10.37 -6.87
C GLU A 147 -6.70 8.92 -6.40
N THR A 148 -7.63 8.64 -5.49
CA THR A 148 -8.07 7.27 -5.18
C THR A 148 -8.73 6.63 -6.39
N LEU A 149 -9.57 7.36 -7.15
CA LEU A 149 -10.20 6.83 -8.36
C LEU A 149 -9.16 6.46 -9.42
N LEU A 150 -8.14 7.31 -9.63
CA LEU A 150 -7.01 6.97 -10.48
C LEU A 150 -6.34 5.68 -9.99
N SER A 151 -5.98 5.63 -8.70
CA SER A 151 -5.27 4.50 -8.11
C SER A 151 -6.05 3.19 -8.30
N ILE A 152 -7.37 3.22 -8.09
CA ILE A 152 -8.25 2.08 -8.37
C ILE A 152 -8.23 1.72 -9.86
N ALA A 153 -8.42 2.69 -10.75
CA ALA A 153 -8.55 2.47 -12.19
C ALA A 153 -7.30 1.87 -12.85
N ILE A 154 -6.11 2.21 -12.35
CA ILE A 154 -4.84 1.71 -12.91
C ILE A 154 -4.33 0.43 -12.23
N SER A 155 -4.99 -0.03 -11.17
CA SER A 155 -4.51 -1.18 -10.41
C SER A 155 -4.83 -2.48 -11.11
N ASP A 156 -3.83 -3.35 -11.22
CA ASP A 156 -4.05 -4.76 -11.56
C ASP A 156 -4.67 -5.51 -10.37
N VAL A 157 -4.30 -5.12 -9.15
CA VAL A 157 -4.84 -5.68 -7.91
C VAL A 157 -5.22 -4.56 -6.94
N LEU A 158 -6.47 -4.55 -6.50
CA LEU A 158 -6.94 -3.67 -5.42
C LEU A 158 -7.00 -4.47 -4.11
N VAL A 159 -6.12 -4.15 -3.16
CA VAL A 159 -6.16 -4.67 -1.78
C VAL A 159 -7.02 -3.73 -0.96
N LEU A 160 -8.27 -4.14 -0.73
CA LEU A 160 -9.26 -3.34 -0.02
C LEU A 160 -9.35 -3.74 1.45
N ILE A 161 -8.95 -2.84 2.35
CA ILE A 161 -8.89 -3.10 3.79
C ILE A 161 -10.11 -2.53 4.50
N LEU A 162 -10.77 -3.36 5.31
CA LEU A 162 -11.80 -2.94 6.26
C LEU A 162 -11.55 -3.53 7.65
N ARG A 163 -12.22 -3.00 8.67
CA ARG A 163 -12.32 -3.61 10.00
C ARG A 163 -13.69 -4.25 10.17
N PRO A 164 -13.87 -5.20 11.11
CA PRO A 164 -15.19 -5.72 11.46
C PRO A 164 -15.99 -4.69 12.27
N ASP A 165 -16.35 -3.59 11.61
CA ASP A 165 -17.09 -2.46 12.14
C ASP A 165 -18.14 -2.01 11.11
N ASN A 166 -19.37 -1.74 11.54
CA ASN A 166 -20.48 -1.44 10.65
C ASN A 166 -20.24 -0.20 9.77
N GLN A 167 -19.51 0.81 10.27
CA GLN A 167 -19.21 1.99 9.46
C GLN A 167 -18.15 1.70 8.40
N ASP A 168 -17.16 0.88 8.73
CA ASP A 168 -16.20 0.37 7.75
C ASP A 168 -16.91 -0.47 6.69
N PHE A 169 -17.87 -1.33 7.08
CA PHE A 169 -18.62 -2.15 6.13
C PHE A 169 -19.43 -1.28 5.15
N GLN A 170 -20.18 -0.30 5.66
CA GLN A 170 -20.97 0.58 4.79
C GLN A 170 -20.10 1.44 3.88
N GLY A 171 -18.99 1.98 4.40
CA GLY A 171 -18.05 2.77 3.61
C GLY A 171 -17.37 1.96 2.52
N THR A 172 -16.92 0.76 2.85
CA THR A 172 -16.23 -0.14 1.91
C THR A 172 -17.12 -0.55 0.75
N ALA A 173 -18.44 -0.65 0.95
CA ALA A 173 -19.40 -0.92 -0.13
C ALA A 173 -19.30 0.12 -1.27
N VAL A 174 -19.07 1.39 -0.93
CA VAL A 174 -18.89 2.47 -1.91
C VAL A 174 -17.64 2.23 -2.75
N THR A 175 -16.51 1.88 -2.12
CA THR A 175 -15.27 1.57 -2.84
C THR A 175 -15.42 0.32 -3.71
N VAL A 176 -16.09 -0.73 -3.22
CA VAL A 176 -16.34 -1.95 -4.01
C VAL A 176 -17.17 -1.63 -5.26
N GLU A 177 -18.21 -0.80 -5.13
CA GLU A 177 -19.02 -0.37 -6.26
C GLU A 177 -18.18 0.37 -7.31
N LEU A 178 -17.32 1.29 -6.87
CA LEU A 178 -16.40 2.02 -7.76
C LEU A 178 -15.40 1.08 -8.44
N ALA A 179 -14.80 0.16 -7.69
CA ALA A 179 -13.87 -0.83 -8.20
C ALA A 179 -14.50 -1.70 -9.31
N ARG A 180 -15.76 -2.10 -9.14
CA ARG A 180 -16.53 -2.81 -10.17
C ARG A 180 -16.82 -1.96 -11.39
N ARG A 181 -17.23 -0.70 -11.22
CA ARG A 181 -17.50 0.22 -12.33
C ARG A 181 -16.25 0.55 -13.15
N LEU A 182 -15.08 0.45 -12.53
CA LEU A 182 -13.78 0.63 -13.15
C LEU A 182 -13.19 -0.68 -13.68
N ASP A 183 -13.96 -1.79 -13.64
CA ASP A 183 -13.58 -3.10 -14.17
C ASP A 183 -12.20 -3.58 -13.71
N ILE A 184 -11.89 -3.39 -12.42
CA ILE A 184 -10.57 -3.79 -11.90
C ILE A 184 -10.33 -5.31 -12.05
N PRO A 185 -9.11 -5.74 -12.43
CA PRO A 185 -8.86 -7.15 -12.72
C PRO A 185 -8.96 -8.07 -11.51
N GLU A 186 -8.49 -7.63 -10.33
CA GLU A 186 -8.48 -8.44 -9.11
C GLU A 186 -8.80 -7.60 -7.86
N LEU A 187 -9.88 -7.95 -7.15
CA LEU A 187 -10.26 -7.37 -5.86
C LEU A 187 -9.92 -8.34 -4.73
N LEU A 188 -9.06 -7.92 -3.81
CA LEU A 188 -8.70 -8.70 -2.62
C LEU A 188 -9.16 -7.99 -1.35
N VAL A 189 -10.18 -8.52 -0.70
CA VAL A 189 -10.70 -7.95 0.55
C VAL A 189 -9.89 -8.45 1.74
N VAL A 190 -9.33 -7.52 2.51
CA VAL A 190 -8.57 -7.79 3.75
C VAL A 190 -9.36 -7.28 4.93
N VAL A 191 -9.78 -8.19 5.81
CA VAL A 191 -10.40 -7.79 7.08
C VAL A 191 -9.31 -7.69 8.12
N ASN A 192 -8.96 -6.47 8.53
CA ASN A 192 -7.92 -6.21 9.51
C ASN A 192 -8.49 -5.94 10.89
N LYS A 193 -7.65 -6.14 11.92
CA LYS A 193 -8.00 -5.93 13.32
C LYS A 193 -9.20 -6.77 13.78
N VAL A 194 -9.25 -8.03 13.35
CA VAL A 194 -10.28 -8.99 13.81
C VAL A 194 -10.07 -9.28 15.30
N PRO A 195 -11.00 -8.89 16.19
CA PRO A 195 -10.88 -9.18 17.62
C PRO A 195 -11.02 -10.68 17.91
N GLU A 196 -10.41 -11.11 19.02
CA GLU A 196 -10.62 -12.47 19.51
C GLU A 196 -12.09 -12.72 19.88
N GLY A 197 -12.60 -13.91 19.59
CA GLY A 197 -13.97 -14.32 19.89
C GLY A 197 -15.03 -13.83 18.90
N VAL A 198 -14.65 -13.09 17.85
CA VAL A 198 -15.56 -12.77 16.75
C VAL A 198 -15.74 -14.00 15.86
N ASP A 199 -16.98 -14.26 15.44
CA ASP A 199 -17.28 -15.32 14.48
C ASP A 199 -16.84 -14.90 13.08
N GLU A 200 -15.76 -15.51 12.61
CA GLU A 200 -15.19 -15.28 11.29
C GLU A 200 -16.18 -15.60 10.16
N ASN A 201 -17.08 -16.57 10.35
CA ASN A 201 -18.06 -16.93 9.30
C ASN A 201 -19.06 -15.79 9.06
N LEU A 202 -19.47 -15.08 10.12
CA LEU A 202 -20.36 -13.93 9.97
C LEU A 202 -19.69 -12.79 9.19
N ILE A 203 -18.40 -12.56 9.42
CA ILE A 203 -17.62 -11.57 8.66
C ILE A 203 -17.56 -11.99 7.19
N ILE A 204 -17.22 -13.26 6.92
CA ILE A 204 -17.15 -13.79 5.56
C ILE A 204 -18.50 -13.64 4.86
N GLU A 205 -19.60 -14.08 5.48
CA GLU A 205 -20.95 -13.94 4.93
C GLU A 205 -21.31 -12.47 4.68
N GLN A 206 -20.93 -11.55 5.57
CA GLN A 206 -21.21 -10.13 5.39
C GLN A 206 -20.43 -9.53 4.21
N VAL A 207 -19.16 -9.92 4.03
CA VAL A 207 -18.33 -9.50 2.89
C VAL A 207 -18.85 -10.12 1.60
N GLU A 208 -19.09 -11.43 1.56
CA GLU A 208 -19.52 -12.13 0.35
C GLU A 208 -20.92 -11.70 -0.09
N ASN A 209 -21.88 -11.57 0.83
CA ASN A 209 -23.23 -11.12 0.48
C ASN A 209 -23.28 -9.61 0.16
N GLY A 210 -22.53 -8.80 0.92
CA GLY A 210 -22.54 -7.34 0.76
C GLY A 210 -21.76 -6.87 -0.46
N TYR A 211 -20.63 -7.52 -0.76
CA TYR A 211 -19.66 -7.07 -1.76
C TYR A 211 -19.47 -8.03 -2.92
N GLN A 212 -20.09 -9.23 -2.89
CA GLN A 212 -19.85 -10.34 -3.83
C GLN A 212 -18.36 -10.47 -4.17
N ALA A 213 -17.55 -10.42 -3.12
CA ALA A 213 -16.10 -10.47 -3.16
C ALA A 213 -15.62 -11.44 -2.10
N GLU A 214 -14.52 -12.12 -2.36
CA GLU A 214 -13.91 -13.08 -1.44
C GLU A 214 -13.09 -12.34 -0.37
N VAL A 215 -13.15 -12.82 0.87
CA VAL A 215 -12.19 -12.42 1.92
C VAL A 215 -10.84 -13.08 1.63
N ALA A 216 -9.87 -12.30 1.15
CA ALA A 216 -8.54 -12.79 0.81
C ALA A 216 -7.73 -13.18 2.06
N VAL A 217 -7.84 -12.40 3.14
CA VAL A 217 -7.24 -12.72 4.44
C VAL A 217 -7.92 -11.96 5.58
N MET A 218 -8.03 -12.61 6.74
CA MET A 218 -8.39 -11.99 8.01
C MET A 218 -7.14 -11.84 8.87
N LEU A 219 -6.85 -10.61 9.31
CA LEU A 219 -5.68 -10.28 10.11
C LEU A 219 -6.12 -9.96 11.55
N PRO A 220 -5.54 -10.62 12.57
CA PRO A 220 -6.00 -10.47 13.94
C PRO A 220 -5.64 -9.08 14.49
N LEU A 221 -6.52 -8.56 15.34
CA LEU A 221 -6.18 -7.47 16.25
C LEU A 221 -5.09 -7.98 17.19
N ASN A 222 -3.91 -7.38 17.15
CA ASN A 222 -2.78 -7.80 17.95
C ASN A 222 -2.09 -6.61 18.64
N ASN A 223 -1.64 -6.85 19.88
CA ASN A 223 -1.04 -5.83 20.73
C ASN A 223 0.40 -5.52 20.33
N GLU A 224 1.07 -6.48 19.70
CA GLU A 224 2.42 -6.39 19.17
C GLU A 224 2.52 -5.26 18.13
N MET A 225 1.54 -5.14 17.23
CA MET A 225 1.49 -4.04 16.25
C MET A 225 1.35 -2.68 16.95
N SER A 226 0.52 -2.61 17.99
CA SER A 226 0.35 -1.38 18.78
C SER A 226 1.62 -1.01 19.55
N ARG A 227 2.33 -2.00 20.12
CA ARG A 227 3.63 -1.81 20.81
C ARG A 227 4.74 -1.40 19.84
N LEU A 228 4.72 -1.97 18.63
CA LEU A 228 5.64 -1.60 17.56
C LEU A 228 5.45 -0.13 17.17
N GLY A 229 4.22 0.40 17.20
CA GLY A 229 3.97 1.84 17.08
C GLY A 229 4.44 2.44 15.75
N SER A 230 4.35 1.67 14.66
CA SER A 230 4.90 2.04 13.33
C SER A 230 6.43 2.18 13.28
N CYS A 231 7.17 1.75 14.30
CA CYS A 231 8.64 1.82 14.34
C CYS A 231 9.30 0.59 13.69
N GLY A 232 8.94 0.30 12.45
CA GLY A 232 9.53 -0.77 11.65
C GLY A 232 8.53 -1.75 11.04
N LEU A 233 9.07 -2.72 10.32
CA LEU A 233 8.31 -3.74 9.60
C LEU A 233 7.92 -4.89 10.53
N PHE A 234 6.62 -5.02 10.81
CA PHE A 234 6.08 -6.07 11.67
C PHE A 234 6.49 -7.48 11.23
N THR A 235 6.46 -7.76 9.93
CA THR A 235 6.82 -9.06 9.34
C THR A 235 8.28 -9.44 9.56
N ASN A 236 9.17 -8.45 9.78
CA ASN A 236 10.57 -8.68 10.13
C ASN A 236 10.73 -8.99 11.62
N GLN A 237 10.02 -8.29 12.48
CA GLN A 237 10.14 -8.44 13.94
C GLN A 237 9.40 -9.68 14.47
N TYR A 238 8.27 -10.03 13.85
CA TYR A 238 7.39 -11.11 14.27
C TYR A 238 7.12 -12.10 13.13
N PRO A 239 8.14 -12.80 12.61
CA PRO A 239 8.03 -13.62 11.40
C PRO A 239 7.08 -14.82 11.53
N GLY A 240 6.87 -15.31 12.75
CA GLY A 240 5.99 -16.44 13.09
C GLY A 240 4.57 -16.03 13.50
N HIS A 241 4.29 -14.74 13.68
CA HIS A 241 3.00 -14.28 14.19
C HIS A 241 1.87 -14.49 13.16
N PRO A 242 0.62 -14.82 13.57
CA PRO A 242 -0.49 -15.07 12.64
C PRO A 242 -0.74 -13.93 11.65
N PHE A 243 -0.61 -12.67 12.08
CA PHE A 243 -0.64 -11.49 11.19
C PHE A 243 0.38 -11.60 10.03
N THR A 244 1.62 -11.99 10.34
CA THR A 244 2.67 -12.17 9.33
C THR A 244 2.37 -13.34 8.39
N GLN A 245 1.81 -14.43 8.91
CA GLN A 245 1.41 -15.58 8.07
C GLN A 245 0.26 -15.21 7.13
N GLY A 246 -0.72 -14.45 7.61
CA GLY A 246 -1.79 -13.91 6.78
C GLY A 246 -1.27 -13.03 5.64
N LEU A 247 -0.36 -12.09 5.95
CA LEU A 247 0.26 -11.26 4.91
C LEU A 247 1.16 -12.05 3.94
N LYS A 248 1.84 -13.11 4.41
CA LYS A 248 2.59 -14.03 3.53
C LYS A 248 1.67 -14.74 2.55
N SER A 249 0.54 -15.27 3.02
CA SER A 249 -0.48 -15.90 2.17
C SER A 249 -1.00 -14.92 1.11
N LEU A 250 -1.30 -13.68 1.52
CA LEU A 250 -1.72 -12.62 0.60
C LEU A 250 -0.65 -12.29 -0.45
N ALA A 251 0.61 -12.16 -0.03
CA ALA A 251 1.74 -11.93 -0.93
C ALA A 251 1.90 -13.08 -1.94
N GLU A 252 1.83 -14.33 -1.49
CA GLU A 252 1.92 -15.51 -2.35
C GLU A 252 0.78 -15.58 -3.36
N ARG A 253 -0.45 -15.20 -2.98
CA ARG A 253 -1.60 -15.12 -3.90
C ARG A 253 -1.34 -14.12 -5.02
N ILE A 254 -0.93 -12.89 -4.67
CA ILE A 254 -0.61 -11.82 -5.62
C ILE A 254 0.52 -12.23 -6.57
N ILE A 255 1.54 -12.91 -6.05
CA ILE A 255 2.67 -13.41 -6.84
C ILE A 255 2.21 -14.54 -7.79
N LYS A 256 1.39 -15.49 -7.32
CA LYS A 256 0.92 -16.61 -8.13
C LYS A 256 0.02 -16.17 -9.29
N SER A 257 -0.74 -15.09 -9.13
CA SER A 257 -1.57 -14.55 -10.22
C SER A 257 -0.76 -13.94 -11.37
N GLN A 258 0.59 -14.00 -11.36
CA GLN A 258 1.45 -13.63 -12.50
C GLN A 258 1.57 -14.72 -13.58
N LYS A 259 1.12 -15.95 -13.34
CA LYS A 259 1.24 -17.06 -14.30
C LYS A 259 -0.01 -17.27 -15.15
#